data_AF-A0AAN6ULY7-F1
#
_entry.id   AF-A0AAN6ULY7-F1
#
_cell.length_a   1.000
_cell.length_b   1.000
_cell.length_c   1.000
_cell.angle_alpha   90.00
_cell.angle_beta   90.00
_cell.angle_gamma   90.00
#
_symmetry.space_group_name_H-M   'P 1'
#
loop_
_entity.id
_entity.type
_entity.pdbx_description
1 polymer ?
#
loop_
_entity_poly.entity_id
_entity_poly.type
_entity_poly.pdbx_seq_one_letter_code
_entity_poly.pdbx_strand_id
1 'polypeptide(L)'
;MCYFDCKRWRCGFWKWDSFRQQCHKEYRMGETCGQKLIYHTELLDQQCRLCDQMEKKNRRLRKMWADMERWRAEGNRRATVEKTERDYRDVAAQISQLQYEHGRRLTQIDY
;
A
#
# COMPACT_ATOMS: atom_id res chain seq x y z
N MET A 1 -7.28 4.88 28.40
CA MET A 1 -6.94 4.10 27.19
C MET A 1 -8.21 3.72 26.45
N CYS A 2 -8.51 4.43 25.36
CA CYS A 2 -9.68 4.15 24.54
C CYS A 2 -9.42 2.94 23.64
N TYR A 3 -10.45 2.13 23.44
CA TYR A 3 -10.37 0.89 22.67
C TYR A 3 -10.88 1.10 21.25
N PHE A 4 -10.12 0.61 20.29
CA PHE A 4 -10.41 0.70 18.85
C PHE A 4 -10.26 -0.66 18.21
N ASP A 5 -11.05 -0.92 17.18
CA ASP A 5 -10.82 -2.06 16.32
C ASP A 5 -9.64 -1.77 15.37
N CYS A 6 -9.01 -2.82 14.86
CA CYS A 6 -8.04 -2.71 13.80
C CYS A 6 -8.32 -3.74 12.70
N LYS A 7 -7.98 -3.38 11.46
CA LYS A 7 -8.05 -4.28 10.31
C LYS A 7 -6.66 -4.69 9.92
N ARG A 8 -6.45 -5.97 9.64
CA ARG A 8 -5.18 -6.52 9.16
C ARG A 8 -5.40 -7.37 7.93
N TRP A 9 -4.72 -7.01 6.84
CA TRP A 9 -4.80 -7.71 5.55
C TRP A 9 -3.84 -8.88 5.51
N ARG A 10 -4.03 -9.78 4.53
CA ARG A 10 -3.19 -10.95 4.29
C ARG A 10 -1.70 -10.64 4.18
N CYS A 11 -1.31 -9.50 3.61
CA CYS A 11 0.09 -9.07 3.52
C CYS A 11 0.67 -8.52 4.84
N GLY A 12 -0.10 -8.54 5.92
CA GLY A 12 0.26 -7.98 7.23
C GLY A 12 -0.01 -6.49 7.37
N PHE A 13 -0.38 -5.79 6.29
CA PHE A 13 -0.76 -4.38 6.35
C PHE A 13 -1.89 -4.21 7.35
N TRP A 14 -1.83 -3.18 8.19
CA TRP A 14 -2.87 -2.94 9.18
C TRP A 14 -3.22 -1.47 9.28
N LYS A 15 -4.42 -1.17 9.80
CA LYS A 15 -4.86 0.18 10.12
C LYS A 15 -5.83 0.16 11.29
N TRP A 16 -5.89 1.27 12.02
CA TRP A 16 -6.98 1.56 12.96
C TRP A 16 -8.32 1.63 12.22
N ASP A 17 -9.36 1.11 12.86
CA ASP A 17 -10.73 1.11 12.34
C ASP A 17 -11.67 1.80 13.34
N SER A 18 -12.85 1.25 13.61
CA SER A 18 -13.87 1.86 14.45
C SER A 18 -13.40 2.09 15.90
N PHE A 19 -13.84 3.21 16.48
CA PHE A 19 -13.83 3.38 17.92
C PHE A 19 -14.82 2.42 18.56
N ARG A 20 -14.40 1.70 19.60
CA ARG A 20 -15.24 0.68 20.24
C ARG A 20 -15.73 1.09 21.61
N GLN A 21 -14.82 1.55 22.47
CA GLN A 21 -15.15 1.83 23.86
C GLN A 21 -14.29 2.96 24.44
N GLN A 22 -14.95 3.90 25.12
CA GLN A 22 -14.27 4.93 25.92
C GLN A 22 -13.77 4.32 27.23
N CYS A 23 -12.60 4.74 27.70
CA CYS A 23 -12.09 4.25 28.98
C CYS A 23 -12.77 4.94 30.17
N HIS A 24 -12.85 4.21 31.29
CA HIS A 24 -13.38 4.75 32.55
C HIS A 24 -12.59 5.93 33.15
N LYS A 25 -11.36 6.19 32.66
CA LYS A 25 -10.55 7.34 33.11
C LYS A 25 -10.93 8.65 32.43
N GLU A 26 -11.58 8.61 31.26
CA GLU A 26 -12.00 9.81 30.55
C GLU A 26 -13.48 10.05 30.82
N TYR A 27 -13.78 11.07 31.61
CA TYR A 27 -15.13 11.37 32.07
C TYR A 27 -15.90 12.24 31.07
N ARG A 28 -15.19 12.96 30.18
CA ARG A 28 -15.83 13.86 29.23
C ARG A 28 -16.37 13.08 28.04
N MET A 29 -17.68 13.18 27.83
CA MET A 29 -18.31 12.65 26.62
C MET A 29 -17.78 13.40 25.39
N GLY A 30 -17.26 12.66 24.41
CA GLY A 30 -16.75 13.22 23.15
C GLY A 30 -15.24 13.45 23.08
N GLU A 31 -14.52 13.38 24.20
CA GLU A 31 -13.04 13.44 24.22
C GLU A 31 -12.44 12.03 24.35
N THR A 32 -11.35 11.76 23.63
CA THR A 32 -10.58 10.51 23.80
C THR A 32 -9.32 10.81 24.60
N CYS A 33 -8.94 9.91 25.50
CA CYS A 33 -7.76 10.06 26.38
C CYS A 33 -6.39 10.05 25.65
N GLY A 34 -6.36 10.20 24.33
CA GLY A 34 -5.16 10.18 23.48
C GLY A 34 -4.52 8.79 23.27
N GLN A 35 -4.65 7.90 24.24
CA GLN A 35 -4.06 6.56 24.21
C GLN A 35 -5.02 5.56 23.56
N LYS A 36 -4.56 4.89 22.49
CA LYS A 36 -5.32 3.91 21.72
C LYS A 36 -4.88 2.49 22.07
N LEU A 37 -5.85 1.61 22.32
CA LEU A 37 -5.63 0.17 22.48
C LEU A 37 -6.44 -0.59 21.43
N ILE A 38 -5.93 -1.77 21.05
CA ILE A 38 -6.65 -2.70 20.18
C ILE A 38 -7.72 -3.44 21.01
N TYR A 39 -8.97 -3.38 20.56
CA TYR A 39 -10.07 -4.19 21.07
C TYR A 39 -10.19 -5.51 20.31
N HIS A 40 -10.36 -5.40 18.99
CA HIS A 40 -10.52 -6.53 18.09
C HIS A 40 -9.68 -6.32 16.83
N THR A 41 -9.10 -7.40 16.32
CA THR A 41 -8.39 -7.42 15.05
C THR A 41 -9.20 -8.19 14.02
N GLU A 42 -9.77 -7.49 13.06
CA GLU A 42 -10.42 -8.08 11.91
C GLU A 42 -9.36 -8.51 10.89
N LEU A 43 -9.26 -9.82 10.66
CA LEU A 43 -8.37 -10.39 9.64
C LEU A 43 -9.05 -10.42 8.28
N LEU A 44 -8.49 -9.69 7.33
CA LEU A 44 -8.99 -9.58 5.97
C LEU A 44 -8.14 -10.44 5.03
N ASP A 45 -8.74 -11.46 4.42
CA ASP A 45 -8.05 -12.37 3.48
C ASP A 45 -7.78 -11.73 2.09
N GLN A 46 -8.33 -10.55 1.85
CA GLN A 46 -8.09 -9.79 0.63
C GLN A 46 -6.69 -9.14 0.62
N GLN A 47 -6.25 -8.78 -0.58
CA GLN A 47 -5.03 -8.00 -0.78
C GLN A 47 -5.24 -6.55 -0.33
N CYS A 48 -4.19 -5.91 0.20
CA CYS A 48 -4.30 -4.51 0.63
C CYS A 48 -4.22 -3.56 -0.58
N ARG A 49 -4.74 -2.34 -0.42
CA ARG A 49 -4.76 -1.32 -1.48
C ARG A 49 -3.39 -1.01 -2.08
N LEU A 50 -2.32 -1.01 -1.27
CA LEU A 50 -0.97 -0.76 -1.77
C LEU A 50 -0.46 -1.93 -2.62
N CYS A 51 -0.71 -3.17 -2.18
CA CYS A 51 -0.40 -4.36 -2.95
C CYS A 51 -1.16 -4.40 -4.28
N ASP A 52 -2.45 -4.06 -4.30
CA ASP A 52 -3.24 -3.94 -5.54
C ASP A 52 -2.65 -2.91 -6.50
N GLN A 53 -2.23 -1.75 -5.98
CA GLN A 53 -1.61 -0.70 -6.79
C GLN A 53 -0.27 -1.14 -7.37
N MET A 54 0.56 -1.81 -6.57
CA MET A 54 1.81 -2.40 -7.04
C MET A 54 1.56 -3.46 -8.11
N GLU A 55 0.58 -4.34 -7.93
CA GLU A 55 0.27 -5.38 -8.92
C GLU A 55 -0.14 -4.76 -10.27
N LYS A 56 -1.04 -3.76 -10.26
CA LYS A 56 -1.45 -3.05 -11.48
C LYS A 56 -0.27 -2.41 -12.20
N LYS A 57 0.67 -1.79 -11.46
CA LYS A 57 1.88 -1.20 -12.05
C LYS A 57 2.85 -2.27 -12.57
N ASN A 58 3.02 -3.37 -11.86
CA ASN A 58 3.84 -4.51 -12.31
C ASN A 58 3.31 -5.12 -13.61
N ARG A 59 1.98 -5.27 -13.74
CA ARG A 59 1.35 -5.70 -15.00
C ARG A 59 1.64 -4.72 -16.14
N ARG A 60 1.58 -3.41 -15.87
CA ARG A 60 1.96 -2.36 -16.84
C ARG A 60 3.43 -2.45 -17.25
N LEU A 61 4.36 -2.63 -16.30
CA LEU A 61 5.78 -2.80 -16.61
C LEU A 61 6.05 -4.00 -17.51
N ARG A 62 5.45 -5.15 -17.20
CA ARG A 62 5.60 -6.37 -18.03
C ARG A 62 5.13 -6.14 -19.46
N LYS A 63 4.00 -5.45 -19.64
CA LYS A 63 3.50 -5.08 -20.98
C LYS A 63 4.48 -4.15 -21.70
N MET A 64 4.94 -3.08 -21.04
CA MET A 64 5.88 -2.12 -21.63
C MET A 64 7.19 -2.80 -22.02
N TRP A 65 7.70 -3.71 -21.19
CA TRP A 65 8.88 -4.51 -21.50
C TRP A 65 8.70 -5.35 -22.77
N ALA A 66 7.61 -6.12 -22.86
CA ALA A 66 7.31 -6.93 -24.03
C ALA A 66 7.12 -6.08 -25.31
N ASP A 67 6.49 -4.90 -25.19
CA ASP A 67 6.33 -3.96 -26.29
C ASP A 67 7.70 -3.43 -26.78
N MET A 68 8.59 -3.04 -25.86
CA MET A 68 9.93 -2.57 -26.19
C MET A 68 10.78 -3.66 -26.85
N GLU A 69 10.73 -4.89 -26.35
CA GLU A 69 11.46 -6.04 -26.92
C GLU A 69 11.07 -6.25 -28.39
N ARG A 70 9.76 -6.29 -28.65
CA ARG A 70 9.21 -6.42 -30.01
C ARG A 70 9.64 -5.26 -30.92
N TRP A 71 9.53 -4.02 -30.46
CA TRP A 71 9.89 -2.85 -31.27
C TRP A 71 11.39 -2.73 -31.54
N ARG A 72 12.22 -3.21 -30.60
CA ARG A 72 13.67 -3.31 -30.79
C ARG A 72 14.02 -4.32 -31.89
N ALA A 73 13.32 -5.47 -31.94
CA ALA A 73 13.48 -6.46 -33.00
C ALA A 73 13.02 -5.95 -34.38
N GLU A 74 11.95 -5.15 -34.44
CA GLU A 74 11.45 -4.54 -35.69
C GLU A 74 12.37 -3.43 -36.24
N GLY A 75 13.17 -2.77 -35.40
CA GLY A 75 14.19 -1.79 -35.80
C GLY A 75 13.69 -0.40 -36.24
N ASN A 76 12.38 -0.22 -36.51
CA ASN A 76 11.83 1.03 -37.07
C ASN A 76 11.22 2.01 -36.03
N ARG A 77 11.24 1.67 -34.73
CA ARG A 77 10.53 2.40 -33.66
C ARG A 77 11.43 3.00 -32.58
N ARG A 78 12.66 3.39 -32.94
CA ARG A 78 13.68 3.83 -31.97
C ARG A 78 13.21 4.95 -31.02
N ALA A 79 12.60 6.02 -31.55
CA ALA A 79 12.11 7.13 -30.72
C ALA A 79 10.99 6.70 -29.75
N THR A 80 10.11 5.80 -30.17
CA THR A 80 9.05 5.24 -29.32
C THR A 80 9.64 4.37 -28.21
N VAL A 81 10.63 3.53 -28.53
CA VAL A 81 11.35 2.72 -27.54
C VAL A 81 12.02 3.61 -26.50
N GLU A 82 12.74 4.65 -26.90
CA GLU A 82 13.41 5.59 -25.98
C GLU A 82 12.42 6.30 -25.05
N LYS A 83 11.24 6.69 -25.56
CA LYS A 83 10.19 7.28 -24.74
C LYS A 83 9.62 6.27 -23.74
N THR A 84 9.26 5.07 -24.21
CA THR A 84 8.70 4.01 -23.35
C THR A 84 9.69 3.54 -22.31
N GLU A 85 10.99 3.59 -22.58
CA GLU A 85 12.03 3.29 -21.60
C GLU A 85 12.09 4.32 -20.46
N ARG A 86 11.89 5.62 -20.76
CA ARG A 86 11.75 6.64 -19.71
C ARG A 86 10.51 6.39 -18.87
N ASP A 87 9.36 6.19 -19.52
CA ASP A 87 8.10 5.89 -18.82
C ASP A 87 8.21 4.60 -17.96
N TYR A 88 8.96 3.61 -18.44
CA TYR A 88 9.22 2.36 -17.72
C TYR A 88 9.98 2.64 -16.41
N ARG A 89 11.03 3.45 -16.46
CA ARG A 89 11.83 3.83 -15.28
C ARG A 89 10.98 4.59 -14.26
N ASP A 90 10.12 5.50 -14.72
CA ASP A 90 9.22 6.25 -13.85
C ASP A 90 8.21 5.34 -13.13
N VAL A 91 7.61 4.38 -13.86
CA VAL A 91 6.67 3.42 -13.25
C VAL A 91 7.39 2.48 -12.28
N ALA A 92 8.63 2.06 -12.60
CA ALA A 92 9.45 1.26 -11.70
C ALA A 92 9.78 2.01 -10.41
N ALA A 93 10.17 3.29 -10.50
CA ALA A 93 10.41 4.14 -9.33
C ALA A 93 9.16 4.28 -8.45
N GLN A 94 7.97 4.45 -9.05
CA GLN A 94 6.71 4.48 -8.31
C GLN A 94 6.41 3.17 -7.58
N ILE A 95 6.75 2.01 -8.15
CA ILE A 95 6.61 0.72 -7.46
C ILE A 95 7.56 0.67 -6.27
N SER A 96 8.83 1.06 -6.42
CA SER A 96 9.79 1.07 -5.33
C SER A 96 9.34 1.96 -4.17
N GLN A 97 8.75 3.12 -4.47
CA GLN A 97 8.16 3.99 -3.46
C GLN A 97 6.98 3.32 -2.73
N LEU A 98 6.07 2.68 -3.46
CA LEU A 98 4.95 1.95 -2.85
C LEU A 98 5.43 0.80 -1.96
N GLN A 99 6.49 0.09 -2.36
CA GLN A 99 7.10 -0.97 -1.54
C GLN A 99 7.69 -0.41 -0.25
N TYR A 100 8.40 0.71 -0.33
CA TYR A 100 8.95 1.39 0.83
C TYR A 100 7.87 1.87 1.80
N GLU A 101 6.83 2.53 1.29
CA GLU A 101 5.67 2.97 2.08
C GLU A 101 4.95 1.79 2.74
N HIS A 102 4.78 0.69 2.01
CA HIS A 102 4.18 -0.53 2.53
C HIS A 102 5.03 -1.12 3.67
N GLY A 103 6.35 -1.26 3.46
CA GLY A 103 7.28 -1.77 4.46
C GLY A 103 7.29 -0.94 5.74
N ARG A 104 7.34 0.40 5.61
CA ARG A 104 7.30 1.31 6.77
C ARG A 104 6.05 1.13 7.62
N ARG A 105 4.89 0.95 6.98
CA ARG A 105 3.61 0.78 7.69
C ARG A 105 3.47 -0.59 8.34
N LEU A 106 4.12 -1.61 7.79
CA LEU A 106 4.20 -2.93 8.44
C LEU A 106 5.02 -2.89 9.74
N THR A 107 6.10 -2.10 9.76
CA THR A 107 7.00 -2.02 10.92
C THR A 107 6.50 -1.07 12.00
N GLN A 108 5.60 -0.15 11.67
CA GLN A 108 5.06 0.85 12.61
C GLN A 108 3.96 0.25 13.52
N ILE A 109 4.15 -0.95 14.04
CA ILE A 109 3.27 -1.49 15.08
C ILE A 109 3.62 -0.75 16.37
N ASP A 110 2.92 0.37 16.61
CA ASP A 110 2.96 1.09 17.88
C ASP A 110 2.25 0.21 18.93
N TYR A 111 3.02 -0.42 19.82
CA TYR A 111 2.54 -1.08 21.04
C TYR A 111 2.31 -0.06 22.15
#